data_AF-A0A2J7TGS8-F1
#
_entry.id   AF-A0A2J7TGS8-F1
#
_cell.length_a   1.000
_cell.length_b   1.000
_cell.length_c   1.000
_cell.angle_alpha   90.00
_cell.angle_beta   90.00
_cell.angle_gamma   90.00
#
_symmetry.space_group_name_H-M   'P 1'
#
loop_
_entity.id
_entity.type
_entity.pdbx_description
1 polymer ?
#
loop_
_entity_poly.entity_id
_entity_poly.type
_entity_poly.pdbx_seq_one_letter_code
_entity_poly.pdbx_strand_id
1 'polypeptide(L)'
;MWRPLFCIFALAAPLLVGGCAGGGFEEDPFPTPSDYQIHGIDVSKYQGEIDWASVRGAGVQFAWIKATEGGDHVDDKFAQNWASAKAAGIPRGAYHFAYWCRPAEEQAAWFTANVPNDPDALPPVLDVEWNGQSKTCPRKVPRDVAISEMKIILAAMERAYGKRPVIYTSVDFHKDVMQGEFADYPIWVRSVKCHPALKYGARKWRFWQHTAEGRVAGIKGNVDRNAFNGTPKDWQVWLGAMTVASRA
;
A
#
# COMPACT_ATOMS: atom_id res chain seq x y z
N MET A 1 -36.15 -24.23 -58.53
CA MET A 1 -36.05 -22.93 -57.84
C MET A 1 -35.77 -23.23 -56.38
N TRP A 2 -34.55 -22.94 -55.93
CA TRP A 2 -33.93 -23.49 -54.72
C TRP A 2 -33.76 -22.36 -53.70
N ARG A 3 -34.32 -22.49 -52.49
CA ARG A 3 -33.90 -21.75 -51.29
C ARG A 3 -34.14 -22.60 -50.02
N PRO A 4 -33.16 -22.70 -49.11
CA PRO A 4 -33.17 -23.62 -47.97
C PRO A 4 -33.73 -22.98 -46.67
N LEU A 5 -34.15 -23.84 -45.73
CA LEU A 5 -34.43 -23.48 -44.34
C LEU A 5 -33.13 -23.03 -43.64
N PHE A 6 -33.16 -21.88 -42.97
CA PHE A 6 -32.15 -21.48 -42.00
C PHE A 6 -32.64 -21.82 -40.59
N CYS A 7 -31.93 -22.74 -39.93
CA CYS A 7 -32.02 -22.97 -38.49
C CYS A 7 -31.49 -21.74 -37.74
N ILE A 8 -32.31 -21.20 -36.83
CA ILE A 8 -31.87 -20.18 -35.86
C ILE A 8 -31.15 -20.92 -34.73
N PHE A 9 -29.82 -20.84 -34.70
CA PHE A 9 -29.05 -21.18 -33.50
C PHE A 9 -29.07 -19.96 -32.57
N ALA A 10 -29.73 -20.10 -31.42
CA ALA A 10 -29.59 -19.16 -30.32
C ALA A 10 -28.19 -19.35 -29.69
N LEU A 11 -27.29 -18.41 -29.94
CA LEU A 11 -26.02 -18.31 -29.23
C LEU A 11 -26.29 -17.73 -27.83
N ALA A 12 -26.26 -18.58 -26.81
CA ALA A 12 -26.08 -18.15 -25.44
C ALA A 12 -24.64 -17.64 -25.28
N ALA A 13 -24.49 -16.32 -25.06
CA ALA A 13 -23.21 -15.73 -24.69
C ALA A 13 -22.85 -16.15 -23.25
N PRO A 14 -21.68 -16.76 -22.99
CA PRO A 14 -21.26 -17.01 -21.63
C PRO A 14 -20.87 -15.69 -20.97
N LEU A 15 -21.56 -15.36 -19.88
CA LEU A 15 -21.13 -14.36 -18.91
C LEU A 15 -19.76 -14.77 -18.37
N LEU A 16 -18.70 -14.08 -18.81
CA LEU A 16 -17.37 -14.17 -18.21
C LEU A 16 -17.43 -13.58 -16.80
N VAL A 17 -17.68 -14.43 -15.82
CA VAL A 17 -17.43 -14.13 -14.41
C VAL A 17 -15.92 -14.16 -14.22
N GLY A 18 -15.29 -12.99 -14.14
CA GLY A 18 -13.86 -12.83 -13.91
C GLY A 18 -13.43 -13.29 -12.51
N GLY A 19 -13.17 -14.59 -12.36
CA GLY A 19 -12.42 -15.16 -11.25
C GLY A 19 -10.93 -15.23 -11.59
N CYS A 20 -10.05 -14.85 -10.66
CA CYS A 20 -8.59 -14.92 -10.83
C CYS A 20 -8.02 -16.36 -10.79
N ALA A 21 -8.83 -17.40 -10.93
CA ALA A 21 -8.34 -18.77 -11.05
C ALA A 21 -9.41 -19.65 -11.69
N GLY A 22 -9.04 -20.37 -12.75
CA GLY A 22 -9.85 -21.48 -13.27
C GLY A 22 -9.46 -21.98 -14.65
N GLY A 23 -8.44 -22.84 -14.73
CA GLY A 23 -8.46 -23.98 -15.67
C GLY A 23 -7.29 -24.12 -16.64
N GLY A 24 -6.20 -24.74 -16.20
CA GLY A 24 -5.13 -25.26 -17.08
C GLY A 24 -3.81 -25.35 -16.33
N PHE A 25 -3.04 -26.41 -16.55
CA PHE A 25 -1.65 -26.57 -16.09
C PHE A 25 -0.72 -25.65 -16.90
N GLU A 26 -1.05 -24.37 -16.99
CA GLU A 26 -0.22 -23.33 -17.58
C GLU A 26 0.25 -22.48 -16.41
N GLU A 27 1.56 -22.47 -16.15
CA GLU A 27 2.15 -21.67 -15.08
C GLU A 27 1.68 -20.22 -15.22
N ASP A 28 1.15 -19.64 -14.14
CA ASP A 28 0.78 -18.23 -14.11
C ASP A 28 2.00 -17.42 -14.59
N PRO A 29 1.91 -16.64 -15.69
CA PRO A 29 3.06 -15.95 -16.26
C PRO A 29 3.61 -14.85 -15.34
N PHE A 30 2.92 -14.57 -14.22
CA PHE A 30 3.33 -13.56 -13.28
C PHE A 30 4.16 -14.12 -12.11
N PRO A 31 5.19 -13.38 -11.66
CA PRO A 31 5.92 -13.75 -10.44
C PRO A 31 5.00 -13.86 -9.22
N THR A 32 5.27 -14.86 -8.41
CA THR A 32 4.68 -15.04 -7.08
C THR A 32 5.36 -14.11 -6.05
N PRO A 33 4.75 -13.89 -4.86
CA PRO A 33 5.41 -13.09 -3.83
C PRO A 33 6.81 -13.58 -3.46
N SER A 34 7.06 -14.89 -3.47
CA SER A 34 8.36 -15.48 -3.11
C SER A 34 9.48 -15.23 -4.12
N ASP A 35 9.15 -14.80 -5.33
CA ASP A 35 10.15 -14.46 -6.36
C ASP A 35 10.82 -13.10 -6.08
N TYR A 36 10.23 -12.28 -5.20
CA TYR A 36 10.81 -11.02 -4.75
C TYR A 36 11.71 -11.26 -3.54
N GLN A 37 12.91 -10.67 -3.55
CA GLN A 37 13.92 -10.95 -2.51
C GLN A 37 13.79 -10.06 -1.26
N ILE A 38 13.06 -8.96 -1.38
CA ILE A 38 12.97 -7.93 -0.35
C ILE A 38 11.55 -7.90 0.21
N HIS A 39 11.41 -8.41 1.43
CA HIS A 39 10.13 -8.53 2.11
C HIS A 39 10.03 -7.62 3.34
N GLY A 40 8.84 -7.10 3.56
CA GLY A 40 8.53 -6.28 4.72
C GLY A 40 7.16 -6.57 5.28
N ILE A 41 6.80 -5.78 6.29
CA ILE A 41 5.49 -5.81 6.94
C ILE A 41 4.91 -4.40 7.00
N ASP A 42 3.62 -4.32 7.25
CA ASP A 42 3.01 -3.11 7.76
C ASP A 42 2.14 -3.44 8.98
N VAL A 43 2.18 -2.54 9.96
CA VAL A 43 1.62 -2.78 11.30
C VAL A 43 0.94 -1.55 11.85
N SER A 44 -0.01 -1.78 12.75
CA SER A 44 -0.72 -0.79 13.53
C SER A 44 -0.88 -1.32 14.96
N LYS A 45 -1.69 -0.65 15.78
CA LYS A 45 -2.09 -1.15 17.10
C LYS A 45 -2.74 -2.54 17.07
N TYR A 46 -3.33 -2.97 15.94
CA TYR A 46 -3.99 -4.27 15.84
C TYR A 46 -3.03 -5.46 15.94
N GLN A 47 -1.74 -5.27 15.67
CA GLN A 47 -0.72 -6.30 15.83
C GLN A 47 -0.22 -6.44 17.28
N GLY A 48 -0.68 -5.57 18.19
CA GLY A 48 -0.39 -5.65 19.63
C GLY A 48 1.09 -5.42 19.95
N GLU A 49 1.60 -6.19 20.92
CA GLU A 49 3.02 -6.21 21.26
C GLU A 49 3.82 -6.99 20.22
N ILE A 50 4.89 -6.37 19.71
CA ILE A 50 5.74 -6.96 18.67
C ILE A 50 7.16 -7.13 19.21
N ASP A 51 7.67 -8.36 19.15
CA ASP A 51 9.10 -8.63 19.32
C ASP A 51 9.84 -8.34 18.01
N TRP A 52 10.32 -7.12 17.89
CA TRP A 52 11.02 -6.62 16.70
C TRP A 52 12.35 -7.33 16.42
N ALA A 53 13.00 -7.92 17.43
CA ALA A 53 14.22 -8.70 17.23
C ALA A 53 13.90 -10.03 16.55
N SER A 54 12.83 -10.71 16.99
CA SER A 54 12.30 -11.90 16.30
C SER A 54 11.81 -11.58 14.89
N VAL A 55 11.17 -10.44 14.69
CA VAL A 55 10.74 -9.97 13.35
C VAL A 55 11.93 -9.78 12.42
N ARG A 56 13.03 -9.17 12.91
CA ARG A 56 14.29 -9.05 12.16
C ARG A 56 14.87 -10.43 11.84
N GLY A 57 14.93 -11.32 12.83
CA GLY A 57 15.41 -12.69 12.67
C GLY A 57 14.60 -13.52 11.67
N ALA A 58 13.32 -13.20 11.50
CA ALA A 58 12.44 -13.81 10.50
C ALA A 58 12.64 -13.25 9.07
N GLY A 59 13.63 -12.38 8.87
CA GLY A 59 14.00 -11.86 7.55
C GLY A 59 13.17 -10.67 7.08
N VAL A 60 12.48 -9.96 7.98
CA VAL A 60 11.80 -8.69 7.64
C VAL A 60 12.84 -7.59 7.40
N GLN A 61 12.78 -6.98 6.21
CA GLN A 61 13.77 -6.02 5.72
C GLN A 61 13.27 -4.57 5.71
N PHE A 62 11.96 -4.35 5.84
CA PHE A 62 11.38 -3.04 6.06
C PHE A 62 10.03 -3.13 6.79
N ALA A 63 9.61 -2.03 7.40
CA ALA A 63 8.28 -1.93 8.01
C ALA A 63 7.63 -0.55 7.76
N TRP A 64 6.33 -0.54 7.42
CA TRP A 64 5.51 0.67 7.58
C TRP A 64 4.66 0.57 8.84
N ILE A 65 4.58 1.65 9.60
CA ILE A 65 3.95 1.67 10.91
C ILE A 65 2.86 2.75 10.87
N LYS A 66 1.63 2.39 11.24
CA LYS A 66 0.54 3.35 11.30
C LYS A 66 0.91 4.42 12.30
N ALA A 67 0.86 5.68 11.86
CA ALA A 67 1.12 6.81 12.73
C ALA A 67 -0.17 7.52 13.13
N THR A 68 -0.95 7.90 12.13
CA THR A 68 -2.14 8.73 12.33
C THR A 68 -3.27 8.34 11.37
N GLU A 69 -4.46 8.76 11.74
CA GLU A 69 -5.68 8.66 10.93
C GLU A 69 -6.48 9.95 11.10
N GLY A 70 -6.94 10.53 10.00
CA GLY A 70 -7.70 11.78 10.04
C GLY A 70 -6.94 12.94 10.70
N GLY A 71 -7.67 13.82 11.41
CA GLY A 71 -7.10 15.04 12.00
C GLY A 71 -6.92 14.98 13.52
N ASP A 72 -7.19 13.84 14.15
CA ASP A 72 -7.37 13.72 15.59
C ASP A 72 -6.98 12.35 16.18
N HIS A 73 -6.54 11.37 15.38
CA HIS A 73 -6.15 10.06 15.88
C HIS A 73 -4.66 9.77 15.66
N VAL A 74 -3.99 9.34 16.72
CA VAL A 74 -2.64 8.76 16.71
C VAL A 74 -2.78 7.28 17.02
N ASP A 75 -2.06 6.42 16.31
CA ASP A 75 -2.05 4.99 16.61
C ASP A 75 -1.33 4.76 17.96
N ASP A 76 -2.01 4.12 18.90
CA ASP A 76 -1.55 3.90 20.27
C ASP A 76 -0.22 3.13 20.36
N LYS A 77 0.16 2.39 19.30
CA LYS A 77 1.41 1.64 19.21
C LYS A 77 2.46 2.31 18.35
N PHE A 78 2.17 3.45 17.72
CA PHE A 78 3.11 4.12 16.81
C PHE A 78 4.47 4.38 17.48
N ALA A 79 4.50 5.12 18.59
CA ALA A 79 5.75 5.54 19.21
C ALA A 79 6.64 4.34 19.62
N GLN A 80 6.01 3.30 20.18
CA GLN A 80 6.68 2.06 20.58
C GLN A 80 7.23 1.32 19.36
N ASN A 81 6.38 1.03 18.37
CA ASN A 81 6.79 0.32 17.15
C ASN A 81 7.85 1.10 16.38
N TRP A 82 7.71 2.42 16.31
CA TRP A 82 8.65 3.34 15.70
C TRP A 82 10.04 3.11 16.33
N ALA A 83 10.18 3.30 17.64
CA ALA A 83 11.46 3.14 18.32
C ALA A 83 12.03 1.71 18.24
N SER A 84 11.20 0.69 18.49
CA SER A 84 11.63 -0.71 18.54
C SER A 84 12.06 -1.25 17.18
N ALA A 85 11.39 -0.88 16.08
CA ALA A 85 11.82 -1.24 14.73
C ALA A 85 13.20 -0.65 14.40
N LYS A 86 13.46 0.61 14.83
CA LYS A 86 14.79 1.24 14.68
C LYS A 86 15.85 0.45 15.43
N ALA A 87 15.58 0.13 16.69
CA ALA A 87 16.51 -0.61 17.56
C ALA A 87 16.83 -2.01 17.02
N ALA A 88 15.88 -2.66 16.35
CA ALA A 88 16.08 -3.95 15.68
C ALA A 88 16.79 -3.84 14.31
N GLY A 89 17.17 -2.64 13.87
CA GLY A 89 17.84 -2.41 12.59
C GLY A 89 16.94 -2.63 11.37
N ILE A 90 15.63 -2.45 11.52
CA ILE A 90 14.66 -2.53 10.42
C ILE A 90 14.38 -1.11 9.89
N PRO A 91 14.71 -0.80 8.61
CA PRO A 91 14.26 0.40 7.95
C PRO A 91 12.74 0.57 8.09
N ARG A 92 12.30 1.75 8.56
CA ARG A 92 10.91 1.98 8.96
C ARG A 92 10.35 3.26 8.36
N GLY A 93 9.07 3.25 7.99
CA GLY A 93 8.32 4.41 7.54
C GLY A 93 7.03 4.55 8.32
N ALA A 94 6.48 5.76 8.36
CA ALA A 94 5.19 6.04 8.97
C ALA A 94 4.13 6.14 7.87
N TYR A 95 2.91 5.64 8.13
CA TYR A 95 1.78 5.85 7.23
C TYR A 95 0.63 6.60 7.89
N HIS A 96 -0.04 7.43 7.08
CA HIS A 96 -1.25 8.15 7.42
C HIS A 96 -2.46 7.49 6.76
N PHE A 97 -3.45 7.08 7.53
CA PHE A 97 -4.71 6.58 6.98
C PHE A 97 -5.63 7.76 6.63
N ALA A 98 -5.89 7.95 5.34
CA ALA A 98 -6.74 9.04 4.87
C ALA A 98 -8.18 8.86 5.35
N TYR A 99 -8.73 9.93 5.91
CA TYR A 99 -10.08 9.97 6.44
C TYR A 99 -10.91 11.02 5.70
N TRP A 100 -11.68 10.56 4.71
CA TRP A 100 -12.41 11.38 3.72
C TRP A 100 -13.48 12.33 4.29
N CYS A 101 -13.71 12.29 5.61
CA CYS A 101 -14.61 13.19 6.34
C CYS A 101 -13.88 14.23 7.18
N ARG A 102 -12.58 14.43 6.94
CA ARG A 102 -11.76 15.47 7.57
C ARG A 102 -11.03 16.29 6.51
N PRO A 103 -10.87 17.61 6.69
CA PRO A 103 -10.11 18.45 5.76
C PRO A 103 -8.68 17.94 5.56
N ALA A 104 -8.19 17.98 4.32
CA ALA A 104 -6.86 17.50 3.97
C ALA A 104 -5.74 18.25 4.69
N GLU A 105 -5.92 19.55 4.93
CA GLU A 105 -4.97 20.40 5.66
C GLU A 105 -4.84 19.98 7.13
N GLU A 106 -5.96 19.63 7.77
CA GLU A 106 -5.95 19.12 9.15
C GLU A 106 -5.24 17.77 9.22
N GLN A 107 -5.53 16.87 8.28
CA GLN A 107 -4.87 15.57 8.18
C GLN A 107 -3.36 15.69 7.97
N ALA A 108 -2.95 16.58 7.06
CA ALA A 108 -1.55 16.86 6.81
C ALA A 108 -0.84 17.44 8.04
N ALA A 109 -1.43 18.45 8.68
CA ALA A 109 -0.89 19.05 9.90
C ALA A 109 -0.76 18.00 11.01
N TRP A 110 -1.80 17.16 11.19
CA TRP A 110 -1.82 16.11 12.20
C TRP A 110 -0.73 15.06 11.98
N PHE A 111 -0.53 14.59 10.74
CA PHE A 111 0.57 13.67 10.42
C PHE A 111 1.93 14.29 10.75
N THR A 112 2.17 15.52 10.27
CA THR A 112 3.48 16.19 10.46
C THR A 112 3.79 16.55 11.91
N ALA A 113 2.77 16.80 12.73
CA ALA A 113 2.93 17.07 14.15
C ALA A 113 3.30 15.80 14.96
N ASN A 114 2.90 14.63 14.49
CA ASN A 114 3.02 13.37 15.25
C ASN A 114 4.12 12.42 14.72
N VAL A 115 4.59 12.60 13.50
CA VAL A 115 5.64 11.75 12.92
C VAL A 115 7.00 12.46 12.96
N PRO A 116 8.00 11.93 13.68
CA PRO A 116 9.33 12.53 13.76
C PRO A 116 9.99 12.64 12.38
N ASN A 117 10.63 13.77 12.11
CA ASN A 117 11.46 13.95 10.92
C ASN A 117 12.80 13.23 11.09
N ASP A 118 12.77 11.90 10.97
CA ASP A 118 13.95 11.03 11.03
C ASP A 118 14.59 10.89 9.63
N PRO A 119 15.83 11.37 9.41
CA PRO A 119 16.49 11.27 8.12
C PRO A 119 16.74 9.81 7.70
N ASP A 120 16.80 8.87 8.65
CA ASP A 120 17.01 7.45 8.38
C ASP A 120 15.70 6.70 8.06
N ALA A 121 14.54 7.35 8.22
CA ALA A 121 13.25 6.72 7.93
C ALA A 121 13.01 6.56 6.42
N LEU A 122 12.21 5.55 6.05
CA LEU A 122 11.63 5.46 4.72
C LEU A 122 10.70 6.66 4.45
N PRO A 123 10.39 6.99 3.18
CA PRO A 123 9.42 8.02 2.87
C PRO A 123 8.09 7.76 3.56
N PRO A 124 7.38 8.84 3.98
CA PRO A 124 6.06 8.70 4.56
C PRO A 124 5.10 8.10 3.53
N VAL A 125 4.11 7.37 4.02
CA VAL A 125 3.04 6.80 3.18
C VAL A 125 1.74 7.55 3.42
N LEU A 126 1.06 7.91 2.33
CA LEU A 126 -0.35 8.23 2.36
C LEU A 126 -1.14 6.97 1.98
N ASP A 127 -1.89 6.42 2.93
CA ASP A 127 -2.79 5.29 2.74
C ASP A 127 -4.16 5.81 2.31
N VAL A 128 -4.54 5.50 1.06
CA VAL A 128 -5.83 5.84 0.48
C VAL A 128 -6.63 4.61 0.09
N GLU A 129 -7.70 4.40 0.84
CA GLU A 129 -8.69 3.36 0.57
C GLU A 129 -10.11 3.81 0.93
N TRP A 130 -11.09 3.10 0.39
CA TRP A 130 -12.48 3.30 0.77
C TRP A 130 -12.81 2.48 2.03
N ASN A 131 -13.09 3.17 3.13
CA ASN A 131 -13.49 2.53 4.38
C ASN A 131 -15.01 2.58 4.59
N GLY A 132 -15.75 1.84 3.77
CA GLY A 132 -17.22 1.77 3.87
C GLY A 132 -17.75 1.17 5.20
N GLN A 133 -16.87 0.53 5.98
CA GLN A 133 -17.21 -0.03 7.30
C GLN A 133 -17.05 0.99 8.43
N SER A 134 -16.45 2.16 8.16
CA SER A 134 -16.30 3.22 9.14
C SER A 134 -17.68 3.69 9.62
N LYS A 135 -17.90 3.63 10.94
CA LYS A 135 -19.14 4.11 11.55
C LYS A 135 -19.27 5.64 11.46
N THR A 136 -18.15 6.34 11.35
CA THR A 136 -18.06 7.80 11.44
C THR A 136 -17.71 8.45 10.10
N CYS A 137 -17.25 7.68 9.11
CA CYS A 137 -17.03 8.15 7.74
C CYS A 137 -17.20 7.02 6.70
N PRO A 138 -18.43 6.53 6.47
CA PRO A 138 -18.67 5.45 5.50
C PRO A 138 -18.68 5.93 4.04
N ARG A 139 -18.59 7.25 3.80
CA ARG A 139 -18.84 7.85 2.48
C ARG A 139 -17.60 7.84 1.58
N LYS A 140 -17.84 7.64 0.28
CA LYS A 140 -16.88 7.97 -0.78
C LYS A 140 -17.03 9.45 -1.15
N VAL A 141 -15.92 10.13 -1.40
CA VAL A 141 -15.90 11.49 -1.98
C VAL A 141 -15.89 11.42 -3.51
N PRO A 142 -16.31 12.49 -4.21
CA PRO A 142 -16.05 12.63 -5.64
C PRO A 142 -14.56 12.47 -6.00
N ARG A 143 -14.26 11.95 -7.18
CA ARG A 143 -12.89 11.65 -7.63
C ARG A 143 -11.98 12.88 -7.62
N ASP A 144 -12.47 14.01 -8.12
CA ASP A 144 -11.75 15.27 -8.16
C ASP A 144 -11.43 15.81 -6.76
N VAL A 145 -12.37 15.67 -5.82
CA VAL A 145 -12.16 15.98 -4.40
C VAL A 145 -11.06 15.10 -3.81
N ALA A 146 -11.13 13.77 -4.00
CA ALA A 146 -10.09 12.85 -3.51
C ALA A 146 -8.70 13.21 -4.07
N ILE A 147 -8.61 13.48 -5.37
CA ILE A 147 -7.34 13.88 -6.00
C ILE A 147 -6.82 15.19 -5.39
N SER A 148 -7.69 16.17 -5.17
CA SER A 148 -7.31 17.45 -4.55
C SER A 148 -6.79 17.26 -3.12
N GLU A 149 -7.51 16.51 -2.30
CA GLU A 149 -7.13 16.21 -0.92
C GLU A 149 -5.80 15.45 -0.85
N MET A 150 -5.63 14.44 -1.70
CA MET A 150 -4.36 13.70 -1.82
C MET A 150 -3.19 14.64 -2.17
N LYS A 151 -3.36 15.54 -3.15
CA LYS A 151 -2.29 16.49 -3.54
C LYS A 151 -1.88 17.38 -2.37
N ILE A 152 -2.83 17.83 -1.55
CA ILE A 152 -2.56 18.65 -0.36
C ILE A 152 -1.72 17.88 0.65
N ILE A 153 -2.15 16.66 1.01
CA ILE A 153 -1.46 15.84 2.01
C ILE A 153 -0.07 15.42 1.52
N LEU A 154 0.03 14.94 0.27
CA LEU A 154 1.30 14.52 -0.33
C LEU A 154 2.31 15.66 -0.40
N ALA A 155 1.87 16.84 -0.83
CA ALA A 155 2.75 18.01 -0.88
C ALA A 155 3.21 18.44 0.52
N ALA A 156 2.35 18.34 1.54
CA ALA A 156 2.73 18.65 2.91
C ALA A 156 3.73 17.63 3.48
N MET A 157 3.52 16.33 3.26
CA MET A 157 4.46 15.28 3.64
C MET A 157 5.82 15.49 2.95
N GLU A 158 5.83 15.75 1.65
CA GLU A 158 7.08 15.96 0.92
C GLU A 158 7.87 17.16 1.44
N ARG A 159 7.19 18.28 1.70
CA ARG A 159 7.80 19.47 2.30
C ARG A 159 8.35 19.19 3.70
N ALA A 160 7.64 18.43 4.52
CA ALA A 160 8.03 18.18 5.91
C ALA A 160 9.21 17.21 6.03
N TYR A 161 9.26 16.17 5.18
CA TYR A 161 10.23 15.07 5.31
C TYR A 161 11.33 15.09 4.24
N GLY A 162 11.28 15.99 3.26
CA GLY A 162 12.26 16.08 2.16
C GLY A 162 12.31 14.83 1.28
N LYS A 163 11.26 14.00 1.33
CA LYS A 163 11.18 12.68 0.67
C LYS A 163 9.86 12.58 -0.05
N ARG A 164 9.89 12.16 -1.32
CA ARG A 164 8.68 11.88 -2.11
C ARG A 164 7.85 10.80 -1.39
N PRO A 165 6.62 11.10 -0.94
CA PRO A 165 5.79 10.13 -0.25
C PRO A 165 5.47 8.92 -1.13
N VAL A 166 5.22 7.78 -0.49
CA VAL A 166 4.63 6.59 -1.13
C VAL A 166 3.12 6.67 -1.01
N ILE A 167 2.39 6.28 -2.05
CA ILE A 167 0.93 6.17 -1.98
C ILE A 167 0.58 4.69 -1.85
N TYR A 168 -0.02 4.30 -0.73
CA TYR A 168 -0.68 3.01 -0.60
C TYR A 168 -2.10 3.09 -1.12
N THR A 169 -2.57 2.04 -1.82
CA THR A 169 -3.95 2.00 -2.29
C THR A 169 -4.54 0.61 -2.49
N SER A 170 -5.83 0.49 -2.20
CA SER A 170 -6.66 -0.67 -2.55
C SER A 170 -7.00 -0.71 -4.04
N VAL A 171 -7.41 -1.89 -4.53
CA VAL A 171 -7.76 -2.08 -5.96
C VAL A 171 -8.91 -1.18 -6.40
N ASP A 172 -9.93 -1.07 -5.55
CA ASP A 172 -11.15 -0.29 -5.82
C ASP A 172 -10.88 1.21 -5.75
N PHE A 173 -10.13 1.69 -4.75
CA PHE A 173 -9.75 3.10 -4.69
C PHE A 173 -8.92 3.52 -5.90
N HIS A 174 -7.93 2.71 -6.29
CA HIS A 174 -7.12 2.98 -7.48
C HIS A 174 -7.99 3.06 -8.74
N LYS A 175 -8.92 2.11 -8.93
CA LYS A 175 -9.84 2.10 -10.07
C LYS A 175 -10.74 3.35 -10.09
N ASP A 176 -11.29 3.72 -8.94
CA ASP A 176 -12.26 4.81 -8.82
C ASP A 176 -11.60 6.19 -8.93
N VAL A 177 -10.35 6.34 -8.46
CA VAL A 177 -9.71 7.66 -8.28
C VAL A 177 -8.40 7.81 -9.06
N MET A 178 -7.47 6.86 -8.91
CA MET A 178 -6.05 7.10 -9.26
C MET A 178 -5.67 6.76 -10.70
N GLN A 179 -6.59 6.25 -11.52
CA GLN A 179 -6.32 6.00 -12.95
C GLN A 179 -5.82 7.28 -13.64
N GLY A 180 -4.63 7.22 -14.24
CA GLY A 180 -4.01 8.36 -14.93
C GLY A 180 -3.37 9.43 -14.03
N GLU A 181 -3.44 9.30 -12.70
CA GLU A 181 -2.97 10.31 -11.75
C GLU A 181 -1.72 9.85 -10.99
N PHE A 182 -0.94 10.78 -10.42
CA PHE A 182 0.19 10.47 -9.51
C PHE A 182 1.23 9.51 -10.11
N ALA A 183 1.51 9.60 -11.41
CA ALA A 183 2.45 8.70 -12.10
C ALA A 183 3.92 8.88 -11.65
N ASP A 184 4.21 10.03 -11.03
CA ASP A 184 5.49 10.44 -10.47
C ASP A 184 5.70 9.97 -9.01
N TYR A 185 4.66 9.42 -8.36
CA TYR A 185 4.75 8.88 -7.01
C TYR A 185 5.04 7.37 -7.01
N PRO A 186 5.90 6.87 -6.10
CA PRO A 186 6.03 5.44 -5.85
C PRO A 186 4.72 4.91 -5.24
N ILE A 187 4.22 3.78 -5.79
CA ILE A 187 2.95 3.20 -5.36
C ILE A 187 3.17 1.89 -4.63
N TRP A 188 2.48 1.74 -3.50
CA TRP A 188 2.32 0.49 -2.76
C TRP A 188 0.91 -0.04 -3.01
N VAL A 189 0.81 -1.14 -3.74
CA VAL A 189 -0.49 -1.70 -4.18
C VAL A 189 -0.90 -2.86 -3.29
N ARG A 190 -2.19 -2.92 -2.93
CA ARG A 190 -2.77 -4.10 -2.28
C ARG A 190 -3.40 -5.04 -3.31
N SER A 191 -2.89 -6.27 -3.40
CA SER A 191 -3.48 -7.31 -4.23
C SER A 191 -3.28 -8.68 -3.60
N VAL A 192 -4.22 -9.11 -2.75
CA VAL A 192 -4.06 -10.32 -1.93
C VAL A 192 -4.57 -11.62 -2.60
N LYS A 193 -5.15 -11.52 -3.80
CA LYS A 193 -5.74 -12.66 -4.53
C LYS A 193 -5.09 -12.93 -5.88
N CYS A 194 -4.46 -11.94 -6.49
CA CYS A 194 -3.90 -12.05 -7.85
C CYS A 194 -2.68 -11.13 -7.96
N HIS A 195 -1.78 -11.40 -8.90
CA HIS A 195 -0.64 -10.50 -9.15
C HIS A 195 -1.10 -9.06 -9.49
N PRO A 196 -0.40 -8.00 -9.04
CA PRO A 196 -0.84 -6.62 -9.26
C PRO A 196 -1.06 -6.24 -10.73
N ALA A 197 -0.32 -6.81 -11.68
CA ALA A 197 -0.52 -6.53 -13.10
C ALA A 197 -1.96 -6.81 -13.59
N LEU A 198 -2.63 -7.81 -12.98
CA LEU A 198 -4.02 -8.16 -13.30
C LEU A 198 -5.06 -7.19 -12.73
N LYS A 199 -4.70 -6.41 -11.70
CA LYS A 199 -5.62 -5.50 -11.01
C LYS A 199 -5.36 -4.03 -11.30
N TYR A 200 -4.11 -3.70 -11.61
CA TYR A 200 -3.64 -2.33 -11.80
C TYR A 200 -3.19 -2.05 -13.25
N GLY A 201 -3.23 -3.05 -14.14
CA GLY A 201 -2.87 -2.91 -15.55
C GLY A 201 -1.43 -2.44 -15.74
N ALA A 202 -1.23 -1.41 -16.55
CA ALA A 202 0.09 -0.83 -16.83
C ALA A 202 0.65 0.05 -15.70
N ARG A 203 -0.05 0.17 -14.56
CA ARG A 203 0.42 0.98 -13.43
C ARG A 203 1.72 0.41 -12.87
N LYS A 204 2.78 1.20 -12.89
CA LYS A 204 4.02 0.88 -12.20
C LYS A 204 3.80 0.96 -10.68
N TRP A 205 4.23 -0.07 -9.97
CA TRP A 205 4.16 -0.17 -8.52
C TRP A 205 5.54 -0.55 -7.97
N ARG A 206 5.83 -0.08 -6.75
CA ARG A 206 7.11 -0.29 -6.07
C ARG A 206 7.02 -1.28 -4.92
N PHE A 207 5.85 -1.36 -4.29
CA PHE A 207 5.59 -2.30 -3.20
C PHE A 207 4.27 -3.01 -3.44
N TRP A 208 4.17 -4.25 -2.97
CA TRP A 208 2.98 -5.07 -3.10
C TRP A 208 2.61 -5.68 -1.76
N GLN A 209 1.46 -5.29 -1.19
CA GLN A 209 0.83 -6.02 -0.10
C GLN A 209 0.12 -7.26 -0.66
N HIS A 210 0.70 -8.42 -0.39
CA HIS A 210 0.30 -9.68 -1.03
C HIS A 210 -0.50 -10.60 -0.11
N THR A 211 -0.53 -10.34 1.19
CA THR A 211 -1.46 -11.01 2.13
C THR A 211 -1.70 -10.15 3.36
N ALA A 212 -2.90 -10.26 3.93
CA ALA A 212 -3.26 -9.72 5.25
C ALA A 212 -3.31 -10.79 6.35
N GLU A 213 -2.95 -12.04 6.01
CA GLU A 213 -3.04 -13.21 6.88
C GLU A 213 -1.67 -13.85 7.10
N GLY A 214 -0.61 -13.06 6.91
CA GLY A 214 0.76 -13.52 7.11
C GLY A 214 1.03 -13.92 8.56
N ARG A 215 2.11 -14.69 8.72
CA ARG A 215 2.69 -15.05 10.01
C ARG A 215 4.16 -14.64 10.00
N VAL A 216 4.60 -13.99 11.08
CA VAL A 216 6.00 -13.57 11.28
C VAL A 216 6.33 -13.83 12.75
N ALA A 217 7.48 -14.46 13.00
CA ALA A 217 7.95 -14.67 14.36
C ALA A 217 8.07 -13.32 15.08
N GLY A 218 7.56 -13.24 16.31
CA GLY A 218 7.50 -12.01 17.10
C GLY A 218 6.19 -11.24 16.98
N ILE A 219 5.26 -11.64 16.11
CA ILE A 219 3.91 -11.05 16.01
C ILE A 219 2.86 -12.13 16.30
N LYS A 220 1.93 -11.84 17.21
CA LYS A 220 0.80 -12.73 17.49
C LYS A 220 -0.31 -12.47 16.47
N GLY A 221 -0.73 -13.52 15.75
CA GLY A 221 -1.85 -13.43 14.81
C GLY A 221 -1.44 -12.95 13.42
N ASN A 222 -2.39 -12.33 12.73
CA ASN A 222 -2.25 -11.88 11.34
C ASN A 222 -1.38 -10.62 11.24
N VAL A 223 -0.50 -10.62 10.24
CA VAL A 223 0.27 -9.44 9.84
C VAL A 223 0.29 -9.34 8.33
N ASP A 224 0.20 -8.11 7.85
CA ASP A 224 0.28 -7.80 6.44
C ASP A 224 1.71 -8.02 5.94
N ARG A 225 1.85 -8.69 4.80
CA ARG A 225 3.14 -9.00 4.19
C ARG A 225 3.29 -8.27 2.88
N ASN A 226 4.46 -7.67 2.72
CA ASN A 226 4.82 -6.85 1.58
C ASN A 226 6.04 -7.40 0.86
N ALA A 227 6.07 -7.19 -0.45
CA ALA A 227 7.24 -7.40 -1.30
C ALA A 227 7.62 -6.07 -1.97
N PHE A 228 8.92 -5.81 -2.11
CA PHE A 228 9.45 -4.71 -2.91
C PHE A 228 9.73 -5.17 -4.34
N ASN A 229 9.29 -4.36 -5.31
CA ASN A 229 9.48 -4.59 -6.73
C ASN A 229 10.88 -4.13 -7.17
N GLY A 230 11.84 -5.05 -7.08
CA GLY A 230 13.21 -4.84 -7.53
C GLY A 230 14.18 -5.85 -6.92
N THR A 231 15.42 -5.76 -7.37
CA THR A 231 16.55 -6.54 -6.85
C THR A 231 17.05 -5.95 -5.51
N PRO A 232 17.91 -6.67 -4.77
CA PRO A 232 18.58 -6.12 -3.60
C PRO A 232 19.41 -4.87 -3.91
N LYS A 233 19.95 -4.76 -5.13
CA LYS A 233 20.65 -3.55 -5.58
C LYS A 233 19.68 -2.39 -5.72
N ASP A 234 18.52 -2.61 -6.32
CA ASP A 234 17.47 -1.58 -6.43
C ASP A 234 16.98 -1.13 -5.06
N TRP A 235 16.91 -2.06 -4.09
CA TRP A 235 16.58 -1.75 -2.71
C TRP A 235 17.64 -0.85 -2.05
N GLN A 236 18.93 -1.13 -2.22
CA GLN A 236 19.99 -0.25 -1.71
C GLN A 236 19.96 1.13 -2.38
N VAL A 237 19.68 1.21 -3.68
CA VAL A 237 19.48 2.49 -4.38
C VAL A 237 18.27 3.23 -3.81
N TRP A 238 17.17 2.52 -3.55
CA TRP A 238 15.97 3.09 -2.95
C TRP A 238 16.29 3.71 -1.58
N LEU A 239 16.97 2.97 -0.71
CA LEU A 239 17.42 3.46 0.60
C LEU A 239 18.41 4.63 0.49
N GLY A 240 19.36 4.57 -0.44
CA GLY A 240 20.41 5.58 -0.62
C GLY A 240 19.93 6.90 -1.23
N ALA A 241 18.92 6.86 -2.11
CA ALA A 241 18.28 8.06 -2.65
C ALA A 241 17.65 8.93 -1.54
N MET A 242 17.34 8.33 -0.38
CA MET A 242 16.80 9.02 0.80
C MET A 242 17.86 9.77 1.61
N THR A 243 19.16 9.46 1.43
CA THR A 243 20.28 10.06 2.17
C THR A 243 20.88 11.27 1.45
N VAL A 244 20.76 11.35 0.12
CA VAL A 244 21.32 12.45 -0.68
C VAL A 244 20.41 13.68 -0.68
N ALA A 245 19.08 13.48 -0.66
CA ALA A 245 18.10 14.57 -0.62
C ALA A 245 18.09 15.34 0.73
N SER A 246 18.62 14.77 1.81
CA SER A 246 18.69 15.42 3.13
C SER A 246 20.00 16.19 3.37
N ARG A 247 20.92 16.20 2.41
CA ARG A 247 22.23 16.89 2.48
C ARG A 247 22.39 18.02 1.46
N ALA A 248 21.35 18.32 0.67
CA ALA A 248 21.32 19.38 -0.32
C ALA A 248 20.47 20.55 0.15
#